data_AF-A0A1D1UH70-F1
#
_entry.id   AF-A0A1D1UH70-F1
#
_cell.length_a   1.000
_cell.length_b   1.000
_cell.length_c   1.000
_cell.angle_alpha   90.00
_cell.angle_beta   90.00
_cell.angle_gamma   90.00
#
_symmetry.space_group_name_H-M   'P 1'
#
loop_
_entity.id
_entity.type
_entity.pdbx_description
1 polymer ?
#
loop_
_entity_poly.entity_id
_entity_poly.type
_entity_poly.pdbx_seq_one_letter_code
_entity_poly.pdbx_strand_id
1 'polypeptide(L)'
;MGITDFKASREWLYKYQKRHQIVQRSPTHVGRKLVMTEEDIEKEAQFLHMVEEIAPLNDIPPCRLINFDETSVKLQNSYKKTLSPKGVKEVTVIDPNASKKHFTVGLATAADGYKFPAVVVFKLRDGGSRA
;
A
#
# COMPACT_ATOMS: atom_id res chain seq x y z
N MET A 1 38.17 0.32 -12.35
CA MET A 1 38.67 1.28 -11.35
C MET A 1 37.56 1.56 -10.36
N GLY A 2 37.64 0.97 -9.17
CA GLY A 2 36.70 1.26 -8.08
C GLY A 2 37.26 2.36 -7.20
N ILE A 3 36.44 3.31 -6.80
CA ILE A 3 36.83 4.31 -5.80
C ILE A 3 36.84 3.59 -4.45
N THR A 4 38.02 3.33 -3.90
CA THR A 4 38.19 2.90 -2.50
C THR A 4 38.32 4.14 -1.61
N ASP A 5 37.72 4.12 -0.41
CA ASP A 5 37.84 5.18 0.61
C ASP A 5 37.20 6.54 0.30
N PHE A 6 36.15 6.58 -0.52
CA PHE A 6 35.37 7.80 -0.70
C PHE A 6 34.76 8.28 0.63
N LYS A 7 35.20 9.46 1.09
CA LYS A 7 34.64 10.15 2.27
C LYS A 7 33.85 11.37 1.82
N ALA A 8 32.54 11.35 2.07
CA ALA A 8 31.67 12.51 1.88
C ALA A 8 31.02 12.92 3.20
N SER A 9 31.02 14.22 3.47
CA SER A 9 30.22 14.81 4.54
C SER A 9 28.81 15.13 4.06
N ARG A 10 27.91 15.45 5.00
CA ARG A 10 26.56 15.95 4.66
C ARG A 10 26.63 17.25 3.87
N GLU A 11 27.54 18.17 4.21
CA GLU A 11 27.73 19.42 3.47
C GLU A 11 28.17 19.17 2.03
N TRP A 12 29.07 18.19 1.82
CA TRP A 12 29.48 17.80 0.47
C TRP A 12 28.27 17.37 -0.35
N LEU A 13 27.40 16.52 0.22
CA LEU A 13 26.18 16.04 -0.44
C LEU A 13 25.22 17.19 -0.77
N TYR A 14 24.97 18.10 0.16
CA TYR A 14 24.10 19.26 -0.09
C TYR A 14 24.66 20.19 -1.17
N LYS A 15 25.98 20.47 -1.14
CA LYS A 15 26.65 21.28 -2.15
C LYS A 15 26.61 20.60 -3.52
N TYR A 16 26.79 19.29 -3.57
CA TYR A 16 26.68 18.48 -4.77
C TYR A 16 25.26 18.56 -5.35
N GLN A 17 24.24 18.29 -4.53
CA GLN A 17 22.83 18.39 -4.95
C GLN A 17 22.48 19.79 -5.46
N LYS A 18 22.92 20.85 -4.78
CA LYS A 18 22.70 22.25 -5.21
C LYS A 18 23.39 22.55 -6.54
N ARG A 19 24.64 22.10 -6.73
CA ARG A 19 25.41 22.31 -7.96
C ARG A 19 24.76 21.64 -9.16
N HIS A 20 24.28 20.42 -8.98
CA HIS A 20 23.67 19.62 -10.05
C HIS A 20 22.14 19.76 -10.12
N GLN A 21 21.55 20.70 -9.36
CA GLN A 21 20.10 20.93 -9.29
C GLN A 21 19.31 19.64 -8.98
N ILE A 22 19.84 18.77 -8.13
CA ILE A 22 19.18 17.53 -7.71
C ILE A 22 18.33 17.82 -6.47
N VAL A 23 17.08 17.37 -6.49
CA VAL A 23 16.15 17.51 -5.37
C VAL A 23 15.59 16.15 -4.97
N GLN A 24 15.27 16.01 -3.69
CA GLN A 24 14.54 14.86 -3.20
C GLN A 24 13.05 15.04 -3.49
N ARG A 25 12.42 14.02 -4.08
CA ARG A 25 11.00 14.00 -4.39
C ARG A 25 10.33 12.82 -3.69
N SER A 26 9.10 13.02 -3.23
CA SER A 26 8.25 11.95 -2.70
C SER A 26 7.13 11.68 -3.71
N PRO A 27 6.73 10.41 -3.94
CA PRO A 27 5.57 10.10 -4.76
C PRO A 27 4.33 10.80 -4.20
N THR A 28 3.62 11.56 -5.03
CA THR A 28 2.38 12.26 -4.65
C THR A 28 1.13 11.50 -5.03
N HIS A 29 1.22 10.62 -6.03
CA HIS A 29 0.11 9.81 -6.50
C HIS A 29 0.50 8.33 -6.58
N VAL A 30 -0.12 7.52 -5.75
CA VAL A 30 -0.29 6.09 -6.02
C VAL A 30 -1.74 5.99 -6.49
N GLY A 31 -1.93 5.71 -7.79
CA GLY A 31 -3.25 5.77 -8.41
C GLY A 31 -4.24 4.83 -7.73
N ARG A 32 -5.21 5.42 -7.01
CA ARG A 32 -6.59 4.92 -6.88
C ARG A 32 -7.46 6.07 -6.37
N LYS A 33 -8.10 6.77 -7.31
CA LYS A 33 -9.39 7.41 -7.07
C LYS A 33 -10.40 6.60 -7.85
N LEU A 34 -11.05 5.66 -7.19
CA LEU A 34 -12.37 5.25 -7.64
C LEU A 34 -13.26 6.42 -7.22
N VAL A 35 -13.69 7.23 -8.18
CA VAL A 35 -14.74 8.22 -7.91
C VAL A 35 -16.01 7.38 -7.77
N MET A 36 -16.55 7.31 -6.56
CA MET A 36 -17.83 6.64 -6.35
C MET A 36 -18.90 7.37 -7.17
N THR A 37 -19.65 6.61 -7.96
CA THR A 37 -20.81 7.16 -8.68
C THR A 37 -21.95 7.43 -7.70
N GLU A 38 -22.93 8.23 -8.09
CA GLU A 38 -24.12 8.45 -7.26
C GLU A 38 -24.86 7.13 -6.96
N GLU A 39 -24.87 6.20 -7.92
CA GLU A 39 -25.44 4.86 -7.74
C GLU A 39 -24.68 4.03 -6.71
N ASP A 40 -23.33 4.14 -6.67
CA ASP A 40 -22.52 3.45 -5.66
C ASP A 40 -22.84 3.95 -4.24
N ILE A 41 -23.01 5.26 -4.10
CA ILE A 41 -23.36 5.91 -2.82
C ILE A 41 -24.75 5.47 -2.37
N GLU A 42 -25.72 5.41 -3.29
CA GLU A 42 -27.07 4.97 -2.97
C GLU A 42 -27.09 3.50 -2.53
N LYS A 43 -26.39 2.62 -3.23
CA LYS A 43 -26.28 1.20 -2.85
C LYS A 43 -25.58 1.00 -1.51
N GLU A 44 -24.54 1.77 -1.23
CA GLU A 44 -23.88 1.76 0.08
C GLU A 44 -24.85 2.15 1.19
N ALA A 45 -25.59 3.25 1.01
CA ALA A 45 -26.58 3.70 1.99
C ALA A 45 -27.69 2.67 2.22
N GLN A 46 -28.23 2.07 1.14
CA GLN A 46 -29.24 1.01 1.24
C GLN A 46 -28.73 -0.22 2.01
N PHE A 47 -27.48 -0.62 1.75
CA PHE A 47 -26.86 -1.74 2.46
C PHE A 47 -26.67 -1.44 3.95
N LEU A 48 -26.13 -0.27 4.29
CA LEU A 48 -25.93 0.13 5.68
C LEU A 48 -27.25 0.18 6.44
N HIS A 49 -28.30 0.75 5.82
CA HIS A 49 -29.63 0.79 6.43
C HIS A 49 -30.20 -0.60 6.68
N MET A 50 -30.08 -1.53 5.72
CA MET A 50 -30.49 -2.92 5.90
C MET A 50 -29.76 -3.58 7.08
N VAL A 51 -28.45 -3.36 7.23
CA VAL A 51 -27.68 -3.92 8.35
C VAL A 51 -28.13 -3.32 9.68
N GLU A 52 -28.39 -2.02 9.74
CA GLU A 52 -28.91 -1.32 10.92
C GLU A 52 -30.30 -1.81 11.35
N GLU A 53 -31.14 -2.26 10.42
CA GLU A 53 -32.46 -2.83 10.73
C GLU A 53 -32.38 -4.31 11.16
N ILE A 54 -31.62 -5.13 10.42
CA ILE A 54 -31.56 -6.58 10.65
C ILE A 54 -30.84 -6.92 11.94
N ALA A 55 -29.76 -6.19 12.28
CA ALA A 55 -28.96 -6.46 13.46
C ALA A 55 -29.77 -6.43 14.77
N PRO A 56 -30.52 -5.36 15.10
CA PRO A 56 -31.35 -5.32 16.31
C PRO A 56 -32.56 -6.26 16.22
N LEU A 57 -33.18 -6.43 15.05
CA LEU A 57 -34.34 -7.32 14.88
C LEU A 57 -34.02 -8.77 15.24
N ASN A 58 -32.79 -9.20 14.97
CA ASN A 58 -32.30 -10.56 15.23
C ASN A 58 -31.45 -10.66 16.49
N ASP A 59 -31.40 -9.60 17.31
CA ASP A 59 -30.58 -9.52 18.53
C ASP A 59 -29.12 -9.93 18.28
N ILE A 60 -28.57 -9.48 17.14
CA ILE A 60 -27.20 -9.79 16.73
C ILE A 60 -26.26 -8.91 17.56
N PRO A 61 -25.43 -9.49 18.45
CA PRO A 61 -24.49 -8.70 19.22
C PRO A 61 -23.38 -8.15 18.31
N PRO A 62 -22.79 -6.98 18.64
CA PRO A 62 -21.73 -6.36 17.85
C PRO A 62 -20.52 -7.27 17.57
N CYS A 63 -20.20 -8.20 18.47
CA CYS A 63 -19.13 -9.19 18.29
C CYS A 63 -19.35 -10.17 17.14
N ARG A 64 -20.59 -10.27 16.61
CA ARG A 64 -20.97 -11.13 15.47
C ARG A 64 -21.13 -10.36 14.16
N LEU A 65 -21.05 -9.03 14.18
CA LEU A 65 -20.98 -8.21 12.98
C LEU A 65 -19.51 -8.06 12.57
N ILE A 66 -19.06 -8.92 11.66
CA ILE A 66 -17.65 -9.04 11.28
C ILE A 66 -17.46 -8.49 9.86
N ASN A 67 -16.60 -7.49 9.73
CA ASN A 67 -16.05 -7.08 8.44
C ASN A 67 -14.78 -7.90 8.16
N PHE A 68 -14.67 -8.46 6.95
CA PHE A 68 -13.49 -9.20 6.49
C PHE A 68 -13.13 -8.74 5.08
N ASP A 69 -11.85 -8.45 4.86
CA ASP A 69 -11.33 -8.11 3.54
C ASP A 69 -9.93 -8.66 3.32
N GLU A 70 -9.59 -8.91 2.05
CA GLU A 70 -8.28 -9.37 1.62
C GLU A 70 -7.51 -8.24 0.95
N THR A 71 -6.29 -8.00 1.43
CA THR A 71 -5.41 -6.99 0.84
C THR A 71 -4.10 -7.58 0.35
N SER A 72 -3.66 -7.14 -0.82
CA SER A 72 -2.38 -7.54 -1.39
C SER A 72 -1.26 -6.69 -0.81
N VAL A 73 -0.34 -7.33 -0.09
CA VAL A 73 0.83 -6.68 0.51
C VAL A 73 2.07 -7.01 -0.30
N LYS A 74 2.85 -5.98 -0.66
CA LYS A 74 4.14 -6.16 -1.33
C LYS A 74 5.13 -6.80 -0.36
N LEU A 75 5.88 -7.80 -0.84
CA LEU A 75 6.96 -8.41 -0.05
C LEU A 75 8.08 -7.40 0.27
N GLN A 76 8.25 -6.41 -0.61
CA GLN A 76 9.17 -5.31 -0.41
C GLN A 76 8.51 -3.98 -0.74
N ASN A 77 8.65 -3.02 0.17
CA ASN A 77 8.14 -1.68 -0.05
C ASN A 77 9.00 -0.93 -1.04
N SER A 78 8.35 -0.22 -1.97
CA SER A 78 9.01 0.74 -2.84
C SER A 78 9.60 1.90 -2.01
N TYR A 79 10.72 2.44 -2.45
CA TYR A 79 11.33 3.61 -1.79
C TYR A 79 10.36 4.80 -1.81
N LYS A 80 10.19 5.43 -0.64
CA LYS A 80 9.28 6.59 -0.48
C LYS A 80 9.84 7.88 -1.07
N LYS A 81 11.12 7.89 -1.46
CA LYS A 81 11.81 9.09 -1.95
C LYS A 81 12.78 8.72 -3.06
N THR A 82 12.88 9.59 -4.06
CA THR A 82 13.85 9.48 -5.15
C THR A 82 14.60 10.80 -5.33
N LEU A 83 15.80 10.73 -5.91
CA LEU A 83 16.56 11.90 -6.33
C LEU A 83 16.24 12.19 -7.80
N SER A 84 15.92 13.44 -8.11
CA SER A 84 15.57 13.85 -9.47
C SER A 84 16.05 15.26 -9.75
N PRO A 85 16.41 15.58 -11.01
CA PRO A 85 16.68 16.96 -11.41
C PRO A 85 15.49 17.89 -11.13
N LYS A 86 15.78 19.12 -10.74
CA LYS A 86 14.81 20.17 -10.52
C LYS A 86 14.17 20.56 -11.86
N GLY A 87 12.87 20.83 -11.85
CA GLY A 87 12.10 21.23 -13.05
C GLY A 87 11.50 20.07 -13.85
N VAL A 88 11.81 18.82 -13.52
CA VAL A 88 11.19 17.66 -14.15
C VAL A 88 9.71 17.57 -13.74
N LYS A 89 8.82 17.47 -14.74
CA LYS A 89 7.36 17.42 -14.57
C LYS A 89 6.89 16.10 -13.95
N GLU A 90 7.46 14.99 -14.40
CA GLU A 90 7.11 13.64 -13.96
C GLU A 90 8.38 12.85 -13.63
N VAL A 91 8.42 12.25 -12.44
CA VAL A 91 9.60 11.54 -11.94
C VAL A 91 9.26 10.08 -11.75
N THR A 92 9.85 9.23 -12.58
CA THR A 92 9.76 7.78 -12.41
C THR A 92 10.60 7.35 -11.21
N VAL A 93 9.95 6.75 -10.22
CA VAL A 93 10.68 6.09 -9.12
C VAL A 93 11.05 4.69 -9.59
N ILE A 94 12.35 4.45 -9.79
CA ILE A 94 12.86 3.11 -10.06
C ILE A 94 12.74 2.31 -8.77
N ASP A 95 11.87 1.32 -8.77
CA ASP A 95 11.83 0.30 -7.73
C ASP A 95 12.96 -0.70 -8.02
N PRO A 96 14.06 -0.71 -7.24
CA PRO A 96 15.21 -1.56 -7.57
C PRO A 96 14.87 -3.05 -7.47
N ASN A 97 13.78 -3.40 -6.79
CA ASN A 97 13.34 -4.79 -6.66
C ASN A 97 12.01 -4.98 -7.38
N ALA A 98 12.06 -4.86 -8.70
CA ALA A 98 10.97 -5.07 -9.68
C ALA A 98 10.20 -6.40 -9.57
N SER A 99 10.53 -7.26 -8.60
CA SER A 99 9.70 -8.42 -8.28
C SER A 99 8.35 -7.92 -7.77
N LYS A 100 7.31 -8.08 -8.60
CA LYS A 100 5.89 -7.92 -8.24
C LYS A 100 5.46 -9.08 -7.32
N LYS A 101 6.27 -9.41 -6.32
CA LYS A 101 5.96 -10.45 -5.34
C LYS A 101 5.10 -9.82 -4.27
N HIS A 102 3.91 -10.38 -4.14
CA HIS A 102 2.94 -10.02 -3.12
C HIS A 102 2.57 -11.27 -2.34
N PHE A 103 2.09 -11.05 -1.13
CA PHE A 103 1.32 -12.02 -0.37
C PHE A 103 -0.05 -11.41 -0.07
N THR A 104 -1.04 -12.27 0.15
CA THR A 104 -2.39 -11.84 0.52
C THR A 104 -2.51 -11.86 2.03
N VAL A 105 -3.08 -10.81 2.60
CA VAL A 105 -3.42 -10.75 4.02
C VAL A 105 -4.93 -10.62 4.13
N GLY A 106 -5.57 -11.61 4.74
CA GLY A 106 -6.96 -11.52 5.19
C GLY A 106 -7.00 -10.87 6.57
N LEU A 107 -7.79 -9.81 6.70
CA LEU A 107 -8.00 -9.08 7.95
C LEU A 107 -9.49 -9.10 8.28
N ALA A 108 -9.82 -9.38 9.55
CA ALA A 108 -11.19 -9.27 10.05
C ALA A 108 -11.26 -8.43 11.32
N THR A 109 -12.34 -7.66 11.44
CA THR A 109 -12.67 -6.88 12.63
C THR A 109 -14.16 -6.98 12.93
N ALA A 110 -14.52 -7.19 14.18
CA ALA A 110 -15.91 -7.12 14.63
C ALA A 110 -16.31 -5.68 15.00
N ALA A 111 -17.62 -5.41 15.04
CA ALA A 111 -18.17 -4.08 15.35
C ALA A 111 -17.93 -3.64 16.80
N ASP A 112 -17.62 -4.56 17.71
CA ASP A 112 -17.16 -4.26 19.08
C ASP A 112 -15.68 -3.83 19.14
N GLY A 113 -14.99 -3.79 18.00
CA GLY A 113 -13.58 -3.45 17.89
C GLY A 113 -12.62 -4.63 18.06
N TYR A 114 -13.12 -5.85 18.25
CA TYR A 114 -12.25 -7.04 18.29
C TYR A 114 -11.58 -7.27 16.94
N LYS A 115 -10.27 -7.55 16.98
CA LYS A 115 -9.44 -7.81 15.80
C LYS A 115 -9.10 -9.29 15.74
N PHE A 116 -9.50 -9.95 14.67
CA PHE A 116 -9.18 -11.36 14.47
C PHE A 116 -7.71 -11.52 14.06
N PRO A 117 -7.10 -12.69 14.33
CA PRO A 117 -5.75 -12.99 13.84
C PRO A 117 -5.68 -12.84 12.32
N ALA A 118 -4.64 -12.16 11.84
CA ALA A 118 -4.41 -12.00 10.41
C ALA A 118 -4.08 -13.35 9.76
N VAL A 119 -4.69 -13.62 8.61
CA VAL A 119 -4.38 -14.79 7.78
C VAL A 119 -3.42 -14.35 6.69
N VAL A 120 -2.21 -14.90 6.66
CA VAL A 120 -1.19 -14.56 5.68
C VAL A 120 -1.03 -15.71 4.69
N VAL A 121 -1.37 -15.46 3.42
CA VAL A 121 -1.31 -16.45 2.34
C VAL A 121 -0.17 -16.09 1.38
N PHE A 122 0.84 -16.96 1.32
CA PHE A 122 1.91 -16.88 0.33
C PHE A 122 1.54 -17.68 -0.91
N LYS A 123 1.75 -17.11 -2.10
CA LYS A 123 1.63 -17.86 -3.35
C LYS A 123 2.76 -18.90 -3.41
N LEU A 124 2.41 -20.19 -3.48
CA LEU A 124 3.38 -21.24 -3.78
C LEU A 124 3.90 -21.02 -5.21
N ARG A 125 5.20 -21.22 -5.44
CA ARG A 125 5.79 -21.14 -6.79
C ARG A 125 5.01 -22.05 -7.74
N ASP A 126 4.62 -21.54 -8.91
CA ASP A 126 4.12 -22.39 -10.00
C ASP A 126 5.20 -23.44 -10.27
N GLY A 127 4.85 -24.72 -10.11
CA GLY A 127 5.80 -25.84 -10.08
C GLY A 127 6.59 -25.96 -11.38
N GLY A 128 7.80 -25.41 -11.39
CA GLY A 128 8.83 -25.76 -12.37
C GLY A 128 9.47 -27.09 -11.96
N SER A 129 9.10 -28.16 -12.67
CA SER A 129 9.78 -29.46 -12.81
C SER A 129 10.40 -30.09 -11.56
N ARG A 130 9.81 -31.21 -11.12
CA ARG A 130 10.49 -32.22 -10.29
C ARG A 130 11.85 -32.57 -10.94
N ALA A 131 12.91 -32.46 -10.16
CA ALA A 131 14.20 -33.09 -10.44
C ALA A 131 14.09 -34.62 -10.33
#